data_AF-A0A9R0SF14-F1
#
_entry.id   AF-A0A9R0SF14-F1
#
_cell.length_a   1.000
_cell.length_b   1.000
_cell.length_c   1.000
_cell.angle_alpha   90.00
_cell.angle_beta   90.00
_cell.angle_gamma   90.00
#
_symmetry.space_group_name_H-M   'P 1'
#
loop_
_entity.id
_entity.type
_entity.pdbx_description
1 polymer ?
#
loop_
_entity_poly.entity_id
_entity_poly.type
_entity_poly.pdbx_seq_one_letter_code
_entity_poly.pdbx_strand_id
1 'polypeptide(L)'
;MSEFLELEARDGVRMTWNVIPGTKQDAASCVVPVSAMYTPLNPNPAIPVLPYAPLRCRICRSILNPFSVADFGSKMWLCPFCFQRNHFPQQYSAVSQSNLPTELYPECCTVEYMAAAEAGPVSPPVFLFVVDTCMIEEEIGYLKSALAQAVELLPDHSLVGFITFGTYVQVHELGFGLLPKSHVFKGTKEIKKDQILEQMGFLTGKTKPTTGVIAGARDGVSAESIARFLLPASECEFILNSLIEELQKDPWPVSADQRASRCTGAALSVAASLLGICVPGSGGRIMAFIGGPSTEGPGSIISKPLSDPIRSHKDLDKGSAPLYNKAVKFYEEIGSQLVHQGHVLDLFACALLLR
;
A
#
# COMPACT_ATOMS: atom_id res chain seq x y z
N MET A 1 12.05 -30.04 18.71
CA MET A 1 11.83 -28.57 18.70
C MET A 1 12.83 -27.88 17.78
N SER A 2 14.12 -28.24 17.79
CA SER A 2 15.12 -27.71 16.84
C SER A 2 14.75 -27.94 15.36
N GLU A 3 14.25 -29.14 15.02
CA GLU A 3 13.87 -29.51 13.65
C GLU A 3 12.81 -28.59 13.01
N PHE A 4 11.83 -28.11 13.80
CA PHE A 4 10.80 -27.21 13.26
C PHE A 4 11.28 -25.77 13.11
N LEU A 5 12.23 -25.34 13.94
CA LEU A 5 12.87 -24.03 13.79
C LEU A 5 13.76 -24.00 12.55
N GLU A 6 14.42 -25.10 12.23
CA GLU A 6 15.20 -25.24 11.00
C GLU A 6 14.33 -25.17 9.75
N LEU A 7 13.15 -25.81 9.75
CA LEU A 7 12.17 -25.70 8.67
C LEU A 7 11.63 -24.26 8.52
N GLU A 8 11.31 -23.61 9.64
CA GLU A 8 10.86 -22.20 9.63
C GLU A 8 11.96 -21.27 9.11
N ALA A 9 13.22 -21.46 9.52
CA ALA A 9 14.34 -20.68 9.03
C ALA A 9 14.59 -20.87 7.52
N ARG A 10 14.40 -22.09 7.01
CA ARG A 10 14.58 -22.40 5.59
C ARG A 10 13.45 -21.85 4.73
N ASP A 11 12.21 -22.18 5.07
CA ASP A 11 11.05 -21.98 4.19
C ASP A 11 10.16 -20.80 4.62
N GLY A 12 10.38 -20.21 5.79
CA GLY A 12 9.55 -19.12 6.33
C GLY A 12 8.15 -19.58 6.75
N VAL A 13 7.97 -20.88 7.01
CA VAL A 13 6.65 -21.50 7.30
C VAL A 13 6.67 -22.17 8.66
N ARG A 14 5.67 -21.88 9.48
CA ARG A 14 5.40 -22.57 10.75
C ARG A 14 3.99 -23.13 10.79
N MET A 15 3.88 -24.45 10.86
CA MET A 15 2.60 -25.16 10.93
C MET A 15 2.14 -25.36 12.37
N THR A 16 0.83 -25.35 12.61
CA THR A 16 0.24 -25.83 13.87
C THR A 16 0.40 -27.35 14.03
N TRP A 17 0.33 -28.09 12.91
CA TRP A 17 0.51 -29.53 12.82
C TRP A 17 1.41 -29.86 11.62
N ASN A 18 2.59 -30.44 11.85
CA ASN A 18 3.47 -30.93 10.79
C ASN A 18 3.08 -32.32 10.26
N VAL A 19 2.14 -32.98 10.93
CA VAL A 19 1.48 -34.20 10.46
C VAL A 19 0.00 -33.89 10.39
N ILE A 20 -0.52 -33.84 9.17
CA ILE A 20 -1.92 -33.46 8.90
C ILE A 20 -2.83 -34.65 9.20
N PRO A 21 -3.99 -34.45 9.86
CA PRO A 21 -4.99 -35.50 10.06
C PRO A 21 -5.43 -36.13 8.74
N GLY A 22 -5.42 -37.46 8.66
CA GLY A 22 -5.73 -38.20 7.43
C GLY A 22 -7.20 -38.19 7.02
N THR A 23 -8.10 -37.80 7.93
CA THR A 23 -9.55 -37.74 7.68
C THR A 23 -10.15 -36.42 8.15
N LYS A 24 -11.31 -36.05 7.58
CA LYS A 24 -12.06 -34.86 8.03
C LYS A 24 -12.55 -35.00 9.47
N GLN A 25 -12.84 -36.22 9.93
CA GLN A 25 -13.30 -36.47 11.29
C GLN A 25 -12.16 -36.23 12.30
N ASP A 26 -10.95 -36.67 12.00
CA ASP A 26 -9.78 -36.41 12.83
C ASP A 26 -9.41 -34.92 12.81
N ALA A 27 -9.53 -34.26 11.66
CA ALA A 27 -9.33 -32.81 11.58
C ALA A 27 -10.36 -32.03 12.41
N ALA A 28 -11.62 -32.49 12.47
CA ALA A 28 -12.67 -31.88 13.28
C ALA A 28 -12.51 -32.15 14.79
N SER A 29 -11.79 -33.20 15.17
CA SER A 29 -11.49 -33.50 16.58
C SER A 29 -10.25 -32.75 17.09
N CYS A 30 -9.41 -32.22 16.20
CA CYS A 30 -8.30 -31.34 16.56
C CYS A 30 -8.82 -30.02 17.15
N VAL A 31 -8.43 -29.72 18.39
CA VAL A 31 -8.76 -28.45 19.08
C VAL A 31 -8.15 -27.24 18.36
N VAL A 32 -6.94 -27.41 17.82
CA VAL A 32 -6.24 -26.39 17.03
C VAL A 32 -6.40 -26.73 15.55
N PRO A 33 -6.84 -25.79 14.69
CA PRO A 33 -6.97 -26.06 13.26
C PRO A 33 -5.61 -26.30 12.61
N VAL A 34 -5.61 -27.03 11.49
CA VAL A 34 -4.45 -27.09 10.59
C VAL A 34 -4.28 -25.71 9.96
N SER A 35 -3.18 -25.04 10.25
CA SER A 35 -2.91 -23.66 9.85
C SER A 35 -1.41 -23.42 9.72
N ALA A 36 -1.04 -22.41 8.94
CA ALA A 36 0.33 -22.01 8.70
C ALA A 36 0.51 -20.52 9.00
N MET A 37 1.58 -20.17 9.70
CA MET A 37 2.14 -18.82 9.68
C MET A 37 3.20 -18.82 8.58
N TYR A 38 3.04 -17.93 7.60
CA TYR A 38 3.92 -17.87 6.44
C TYR A 38 4.51 -16.47 6.32
N THR A 39 5.83 -16.41 6.11
CA THR A 39 6.58 -15.18 5.87
C THR A 39 7.09 -15.20 4.42
N PRO A 40 6.31 -14.67 3.44
CA PRO A 40 6.64 -14.81 2.03
C PRO A 40 7.97 -14.18 1.62
N LEU A 41 8.35 -13.08 2.28
CA LEU A 41 9.59 -12.34 2.04
C LEU A 41 10.54 -12.52 3.24
N ASN A 42 10.75 -13.78 3.66
CA ASN A 42 11.67 -14.12 4.74
C ASN A 42 13.11 -13.73 4.31
N PRO A 43 13.83 -12.86 5.04
CA PRO A 43 15.16 -12.39 4.64
C PRO A 43 16.20 -13.50 4.90
N ASN A 44 16.26 -14.48 4.00
CA ASN A 44 17.21 -15.58 4.04
C ASN A 44 18.12 -15.54 2.81
N PRO A 45 19.41 -15.16 2.95
CA PRO A 45 20.34 -15.05 1.83
C PRO A 45 20.68 -16.39 1.17
N ALA A 46 20.30 -17.53 1.78
CA ALA A 46 20.46 -18.85 1.17
C ALA A 46 19.38 -19.17 0.13
N ILE A 47 18.29 -18.40 0.07
CA ILE A 47 17.23 -18.59 -0.94
C ILE A 47 17.78 -18.18 -2.32
N PRO A 48 17.80 -19.08 -3.32
CA PRO A 48 18.34 -18.75 -4.63
C PRO A 48 17.37 -17.88 -5.43
N VAL A 49 17.92 -16.87 -6.10
CA VAL A 49 17.21 -16.03 -7.07
C VAL A 49 17.50 -16.56 -8.48
N LEU A 50 16.46 -17.08 -9.13
CA LEU A 50 16.54 -17.71 -10.45
C LEU A 50 16.36 -16.63 -11.55
N PRO A 51 17.30 -16.50 -12.50
CA PRO A 51 17.32 -15.40 -13.48
C PRO A 51 16.38 -15.65 -14.68
N TYR A 52 15.32 -16.45 -14.48
CA TYR A 52 14.39 -16.87 -15.52
C TYR A 52 12.98 -17.00 -14.96
N ALA A 53 11.99 -17.12 -15.86
CA ALA A 53 10.59 -17.25 -15.48
C ALA A 53 10.27 -18.65 -14.91
N PRO A 54 9.32 -18.76 -13.95
CA PRO A 54 8.92 -20.04 -13.39
C PRO A 54 8.23 -20.94 -14.43
N LEU A 55 8.60 -22.22 -14.46
CA LEU A 55 7.91 -23.21 -15.29
C LEU A 55 6.57 -23.60 -14.66
N ARG A 56 5.47 -23.29 -15.35
CA ARG A 56 4.10 -23.54 -14.86
C ARG A 56 3.48 -24.79 -15.45
N CYS A 57 2.70 -25.50 -14.64
CA CYS A 57 1.81 -26.55 -15.12
C CYS A 57 0.78 -25.98 -16.11
N ARG A 58 0.52 -26.70 -17.20
CA ARG A 58 -0.40 -26.26 -18.26
C ARG A 58 -1.87 -26.21 -17.83
N ILE A 59 -2.24 -27.00 -16.81
CA ILE A 59 -3.63 -27.11 -16.34
C ILE A 59 -3.84 -26.28 -15.07
N CYS A 60 -3.20 -26.63 -13.95
CA CYS A 60 -3.44 -25.97 -12.66
C CYS A 60 -2.58 -24.73 -12.42
N ARG A 61 -1.62 -24.42 -13.31
CA ARG A 61 -0.70 -23.28 -13.21
C ARG A 61 0.28 -23.30 -12.02
N SER A 62 0.29 -24.35 -11.19
CA SER A 62 1.31 -24.58 -10.17
C SER A 62 2.72 -24.58 -10.77
N ILE A 63 3.70 -24.13 -10.00
CA ILE A 63 5.09 -24.00 -10.43
C ILE A 63 5.83 -25.32 -10.24
N LEU A 64 6.76 -25.63 -11.16
CA LEU A 64 7.72 -26.72 -11.01
C LEU A 64 8.46 -26.57 -9.67
N ASN A 65 8.52 -27.65 -8.90
CA ASN A 65 9.09 -27.64 -7.56
C ASN A 65 9.68 -29.03 -7.25
N PRO A 66 10.45 -29.19 -6.16
CA PRO A 66 11.17 -30.43 -5.86
C PRO A 66 10.30 -31.68 -5.69
N PHE A 67 8.99 -31.51 -5.46
CA PHE A 67 8.04 -32.62 -5.34
C PHE A 67 7.47 -33.08 -6.69
N SER A 68 7.86 -32.44 -7.80
CA SER A 68 7.51 -32.87 -9.15
C SER A 68 8.31 -34.11 -9.57
N VAL A 69 7.64 -35.08 -10.20
CA VAL A 69 8.34 -36.26 -10.75
C VAL A 69 8.81 -35.95 -12.17
N ALA A 70 10.12 -35.79 -12.36
CA ALA A 70 10.73 -35.55 -13.66
C ALA A 70 11.09 -36.88 -14.36
N ASP A 71 10.69 -37.01 -15.63
CA ASP A 71 11.15 -38.04 -16.57
C ASP A 71 12.09 -37.39 -17.59
N PHE A 72 13.39 -37.59 -17.38
CA PHE A 72 14.43 -37.03 -18.24
C PHE A 72 14.53 -37.71 -19.61
N GLY A 73 14.06 -38.96 -19.74
CA GLY A 73 14.07 -39.70 -20.99
C GLY A 73 13.09 -39.12 -21.99
N SER A 74 11.86 -38.88 -21.55
CA SER A 74 10.80 -38.26 -22.35
C SER A 74 10.75 -36.73 -22.27
N LYS A 75 11.62 -36.13 -21.45
CA LYS A 75 11.68 -34.68 -21.17
C LYS A 75 10.32 -34.15 -20.70
N MET A 76 9.72 -34.85 -19.74
CA MET A 76 8.44 -34.49 -19.12
C MET A 76 8.57 -34.38 -17.60
N TRP A 77 7.60 -33.72 -16.98
CA TRP A 77 7.43 -33.73 -15.52
C TRP A 77 5.96 -33.84 -15.14
N LEU A 78 5.71 -34.51 -14.01
CA LEU A 78 4.38 -34.70 -13.42
C LEU A 78 4.16 -33.64 -12.34
N CYS A 79 3.07 -32.87 -12.47
CA CYS A 79 2.69 -31.90 -11.43
C CYS A 79 2.22 -32.62 -10.16
N PRO A 80 2.74 -32.28 -8.96
CA PRO A 80 2.35 -32.96 -7.71
C PRO A 80 0.93 -32.62 -7.26
N PHE A 81 0.32 -31.57 -7.80
CA PHE A 81 -1.03 -31.12 -7.39
C PHE A 81 -2.14 -31.74 -8.24
N CYS A 82 -2.00 -31.70 -9.57
CA CYS A 82 -3.05 -32.17 -10.49
C CYS A 82 -2.66 -33.41 -11.31
N PHE A 83 -1.44 -33.94 -11.12
CA PHE A 83 -0.90 -35.09 -11.85
C PHE A 83 -0.87 -34.92 -13.37
N GLN A 84 -0.95 -33.69 -13.87
CA GLN A 84 -0.78 -33.40 -15.29
C GLN A 84 0.66 -33.67 -15.71
N ARG A 85 0.83 -34.34 -16.85
CA ARG A 85 2.12 -34.44 -17.56
C ARG A 85 2.38 -33.17 -18.35
N ASN A 86 3.53 -32.55 -18.12
CA ASN A 86 3.96 -31.32 -18.79
C ASN A 86 5.30 -31.59 -19.49
N HIS A 87 5.49 -31.04 -20.67
CA HIS A 87 6.80 -31.08 -21.34
C HIS A 87 7.72 -30.01 -20.78
N PHE A 88 8.99 -30.34 -20.62
CA PHE A 88 10.03 -29.34 -20.43
C PHE A 88 10.16 -28.47 -21.70
N PRO A 89 10.28 -27.13 -21.58
CA PRO A 89 10.51 -26.26 -22.73
C PRO A 89 11.92 -26.46 -23.27
N GLN A 90 12.21 -25.93 -24.47
CA GLN A 90 13.51 -26.10 -25.14
C GLN A 90 14.71 -25.64 -24.30
N GLN A 91 14.51 -24.61 -23.47
CA GLN A 91 15.51 -24.08 -22.53
C GLN A 91 16.00 -25.15 -21.53
N TYR A 92 15.18 -26.17 -21.26
CA TYR A 92 15.47 -27.29 -20.36
C TYR A 92 15.96 -28.53 -21.13
N SER A 93 16.36 -28.40 -22.39
CA SER A 93 16.81 -29.54 -23.21
C SER A 93 17.96 -30.33 -22.58
N ALA A 94 18.86 -29.66 -21.86
CA ALA A 94 19.98 -30.25 -21.15
C ALA A 94 19.62 -30.92 -19.81
N VAL A 95 18.34 -30.90 -19.39
CA VAL A 95 17.92 -31.44 -18.09
C VAL A 95 18.16 -32.95 -18.00
N SER A 96 18.81 -33.40 -16.93
CA SER A 96 19.12 -34.82 -16.70
C SER A 96 19.34 -35.07 -15.21
N GLN A 97 19.52 -36.34 -14.81
CA GLN A 97 19.82 -36.69 -13.41
C GLN A 97 21.10 -36.01 -12.89
N SER A 98 22.10 -35.77 -13.76
CA SER A 98 23.34 -35.09 -13.42
C SER A 98 23.30 -33.57 -13.65
N ASN A 99 22.20 -33.04 -14.19
CA ASN A 99 22.04 -31.62 -14.50
C ASN A 99 20.59 -31.20 -14.21
N LEU A 100 20.29 -31.06 -12.92
CA LEU A 100 18.98 -30.66 -12.44
C LEU A 100 18.87 -29.12 -12.41
N PRO A 101 17.73 -28.56 -12.84
CA PRO A 101 17.42 -27.15 -12.60
C PRO A 101 17.27 -26.91 -11.10
N THR A 102 17.56 -25.69 -10.65
CA THR A 102 17.67 -25.36 -9.23
C THR A 102 16.38 -25.64 -8.46
N GLU A 103 15.23 -25.35 -9.04
CA GLU A 103 13.90 -25.60 -8.46
C GLU A 103 13.53 -27.09 -8.31
N LEU A 104 14.39 -28.03 -8.74
CA LEU A 104 14.22 -29.47 -8.50
C LEU A 104 15.15 -30.01 -7.42
N TYR A 105 16.08 -29.21 -6.86
CA TYR A 105 16.86 -29.66 -5.71
C TYR A 105 15.96 -29.78 -4.47
N PRO A 106 16.02 -30.89 -3.71
CA PRO A 106 15.22 -31.08 -2.49
C PRO A 106 15.38 -29.99 -1.43
N GLU A 107 16.56 -29.35 -1.39
CA GLU A 107 16.85 -28.24 -0.48
C GLU A 107 16.21 -26.91 -0.94
N CYS A 108 15.83 -26.78 -2.20
CA CYS A 108 15.30 -25.57 -2.82
C CYS A 108 13.76 -25.58 -2.86
N CYS A 109 13.13 -25.82 -1.72
CA CYS A 109 11.67 -25.72 -1.56
C CYS A 109 11.15 -24.27 -1.68
N THR A 110 12.00 -23.31 -1.33
CA THR A 110 11.76 -21.88 -1.47
C THR A 110 12.80 -21.29 -2.41
N VAL A 111 12.34 -20.63 -3.46
CA VAL A 111 13.17 -19.95 -4.46
C VAL A 111 12.47 -18.66 -4.89
N GLU A 112 13.24 -17.67 -5.32
CA GLU A 112 12.72 -16.45 -5.94
C GLU A 112 12.97 -16.48 -7.44
N TYR A 113 12.03 -15.98 -8.23
CA TYR A 113 12.21 -15.84 -9.68
C TYR A 113 12.32 -14.36 -10.00
N MET A 114 13.33 -13.99 -10.79
CA MET A 114 13.38 -12.64 -11.36
C MET A 114 12.16 -12.43 -12.27
N ALA A 115 11.60 -11.23 -12.23
CA ALA A 115 10.51 -10.87 -13.13
C ALA A 115 10.94 -11.09 -14.59
N ALA A 116 10.12 -11.81 -15.36
CA ALA A 116 10.37 -11.99 -16.78
C ALA A 116 10.36 -10.63 -17.49
N ALA A 117 11.19 -10.46 -18.52
CA ALA A 117 11.19 -9.24 -19.35
C ALA A 117 9.81 -8.89 -19.94
N GLU A 118 8.90 -9.86 -20.00
CA GLU A 118 7.50 -9.71 -20.44
C GLU A 118 6.58 -9.02 -19.40
N ALA A 119 7.05 -8.75 -18.18
CA ALA A 119 6.26 -8.10 -17.12
C ALA A 119 5.94 -6.62 -17.38
N GLY A 120 6.44 -6.06 -18.49
CA GLY A 120 6.25 -4.67 -18.87
C GLY A 120 7.23 -3.72 -18.16
N PRO A 121 7.17 -2.41 -18.46
CA PRO A 121 8.00 -1.42 -17.80
C PRO A 121 7.70 -1.38 -16.29
N VAL A 122 8.75 -1.39 -15.47
CA VAL A 122 8.65 -1.24 -14.02
C VAL A 122 8.09 0.15 -13.73
N SER A 123 6.88 0.23 -13.19
CA SER A 123 6.35 1.50 -12.68
C SER A 123 7.22 1.97 -11.51
N PRO A 124 7.63 3.25 -11.48
CA PRO A 124 8.36 3.79 -10.33
C PRO A 124 7.49 3.71 -9.07
N PRO A 125 8.09 3.48 -7.89
CA PRO A 125 7.35 3.53 -6.63
C PRO A 125 6.82 4.95 -6.41
N VAL A 126 5.62 5.07 -5.84
CA VAL A 126 4.99 6.38 -5.56
C VAL A 126 4.88 6.60 -4.06
N PHE A 127 5.29 7.77 -3.58
CA PHE A 127 5.19 8.22 -2.20
C PHE A 127 4.36 9.50 -2.11
N LEU A 128 3.24 9.44 -1.40
CA LEU A 128 2.36 10.59 -1.18
C LEU A 128 2.38 10.98 0.29
N PHE A 129 3.01 12.11 0.60
CA PHE A 129 3.04 12.66 1.95
C PHE A 129 1.73 13.39 2.23
N VAL A 130 1.06 13.04 3.34
CA VAL A 130 -0.20 13.65 3.78
C VAL A 130 0.02 14.21 5.19
N VAL A 131 0.18 15.51 5.30
CA VAL A 131 0.71 16.17 6.49
C VAL A 131 -0.35 17.01 7.19
N ASP A 132 -0.63 16.69 8.45
CA ASP A 132 -1.46 17.49 9.33
C ASP A 132 -0.75 18.77 9.79
N THR A 133 -1.43 19.90 9.70
CA THR A 133 -0.94 21.21 10.15
C THR A 133 -1.64 21.70 11.43
N CYS A 134 -2.59 20.95 11.97
CA CYS A 134 -3.27 21.26 13.24
C CYS A 134 -2.46 20.81 14.47
N MET A 135 -1.18 21.17 14.51
CA MET A 135 -0.21 20.80 15.55
C MET A 135 0.45 22.03 16.16
N ILE A 136 1.15 21.88 17.28
CA ILE A 136 1.96 22.97 17.85
C ILE A 136 3.23 23.18 17.02
N GLU A 137 3.76 24.40 17.02
CA GLU A 137 4.90 24.78 16.17
C GLU A 137 6.15 23.92 16.42
N GLU A 138 6.39 23.54 17.68
CA GLU A 138 7.49 22.67 18.09
C GLU A 138 7.39 21.29 17.42
N GLU A 139 6.20 20.66 17.44
CA GLU A 139 5.97 19.38 16.79
C GLU A 139 6.07 19.48 15.26
N ILE A 140 5.60 20.57 14.67
CA ILE A 140 5.79 20.85 13.24
C ILE A 140 7.29 20.95 12.92
N GLY A 141 8.09 21.59 13.78
CA GLY A 141 9.55 21.67 13.61
C GLY A 141 10.23 20.29 13.59
N TYR A 142 9.85 19.39 14.49
CA TYR A 142 10.34 18.01 14.48
C TYR A 142 9.85 17.25 13.24
N LEU A 143 8.59 17.45 12.84
CA LEU A 143 8.03 16.81 11.65
C LEU A 143 8.72 17.26 10.37
N LYS A 144 9.04 18.55 10.22
CA LYS A 144 9.84 19.07 9.10
C LYS A 144 11.17 18.35 8.96
N SER A 145 11.89 18.20 10.08
CA SER A 145 13.19 17.53 10.10
C SER A 145 13.07 16.05 9.70
N ALA A 146 12.04 15.36 10.19
CA ALA A 146 11.78 13.96 9.83
C ALA A 146 11.35 13.78 8.36
N LEU A 147 10.54 14.71 7.82
CA LEU A 147 10.13 14.70 6.43
C LEU A 147 11.33 14.96 5.50
N ALA A 148 12.18 15.94 5.81
CA ALA A 148 13.39 16.21 5.04
C ALA A 148 14.29 14.97 4.96
N GLN A 149 14.54 14.32 6.11
CA GLN A 149 15.31 13.06 6.14
C GLN A 149 14.63 11.94 5.34
N ALA A 150 13.30 11.83 5.41
CA ALA A 150 12.58 10.81 4.65
C ALA A 150 12.70 11.02 3.14
N VAL A 151 12.70 12.28 2.68
CA VAL A 151 12.86 12.65 1.27
C VAL A 151 14.27 12.29 0.76
N GLU A 152 15.32 12.50 1.55
CA GLU A 152 16.70 12.13 1.20
C GLU A 152 16.90 10.61 1.00
N LEU A 153 16.04 9.79 1.60
CA LEU A 153 16.11 8.32 1.49
C LEU A 153 15.30 7.77 0.31
N LEU A 154 14.56 8.61 -0.41
CA LEU A 154 13.77 8.18 -1.56
C LEU A 154 14.65 7.87 -2.76
N PRO A 155 14.35 6.81 -3.54
CA PRO A 155 15.01 6.61 -4.84
C PRO A 155 14.71 7.77 -5.79
N ASP A 156 15.72 8.25 -6.54
CA ASP A 156 15.62 9.40 -7.45
C ASP A 156 14.43 9.34 -8.43
N HIS A 157 14.14 8.15 -8.94
CA HIS A 157 13.08 7.90 -9.93
C HIS A 157 11.70 7.67 -9.31
N SER A 158 11.60 7.66 -7.97
CA SER A 158 10.31 7.50 -7.28
C SER A 158 9.44 8.73 -7.47
N LEU A 159 8.14 8.52 -7.69
CA LEU A 159 7.19 9.63 -7.84
C LEU A 159 6.77 10.13 -6.46
N VAL A 160 6.85 11.44 -6.24
CA VAL A 160 6.51 12.09 -4.98
C VAL A 160 5.34 13.04 -5.18
N GLY A 161 4.40 13.01 -4.23
CA GLY A 161 3.33 13.98 -4.10
C GLY A 161 3.24 14.51 -2.68
N PHE A 162 2.65 15.69 -2.53
CA PHE A 162 2.54 16.37 -1.23
C PHE A 162 1.13 16.93 -1.02
N ILE A 163 0.54 16.59 0.13
CA ILE A 163 -0.77 17.08 0.59
C ILE A 163 -0.59 17.61 2.01
N THR A 164 -1.06 18.82 2.27
CA THR A 164 -1.20 19.33 3.63
C THR A 164 -2.67 19.45 3.99
N PHE A 165 -3.02 19.28 5.26
CA PHE A 165 -4.39 19.44 5.69
C PHE A 165 -4.50 19.97 7.12
N GLY A 166 -5.61 20.67 7.36
CA GLY A 166 -6.05 21.13 8.67
C GLY A 166 -7.56 21.27 8.65
N THR A 167 -8.05 22.51 8.63
CA THR A 167 -9.48 22.80 8.36
C THR A 167 -9.86 22.48 6.90
N TYR A 168 -8.91 22.64 5.98
CA TYR A 168 -9.03 22.35 4.56
C TYR A 168 -7.98 21.32 4.13
N VAL A 169 -8.21 20.65 3.00
CA VAL A 169 -7.22 19.79 2.35
C VAL A 169 -6.58 20.57 1.21
N GLN A 170 -5.25 20.63 1.15
CA GLN A 170 -4.49 21.31 0.11
C GLN A 170 -3.63 20.28 -0.64
N VAL A 171 -3.86 20.14 -1.94
CA VAL A 171 -3.07 19.28 -2.82
C VAL A 171 -2.09 20.15 -3.59
N HIS A 172 -0.79 19.96 -3.40
CA HIS A 172 0.25 20.82 -3.98
C HIS A 172 0.61 20.37 -5.40
N GLU A 173 0.68 21.32 -6.35
CA GLU A 173 1.21 21.09 -7.69
C GLU A 173 2.73 21.27 -7.67
N LEU A 174 3.46 20.16 -7.69
CA LEU A 174 4.93 20.16 -7.71
C LEU A 174 5.49 20.47 -9.11
N GLY A 175 4.73 20.15 -10.17
CA GLY A 175 5.12 20.35 -11.58
C GLY A 175 5.25 21.80 -12.05
N PHE A 176 4.89 22.78 -11.22
CA PHE A 176 4.92 24.18 -11.60
C PHE A 176 5.95 24.96 -10.77
N GLY A 177 7.22 24.86 -11.17
CA GLY A 177 8.34 25.45 -10.42
C GLY A 177 8.44 26.99 -10.44
N LEU A 178 7.57 27.69 -11.16
CA LEU A 178 7.60 29.16 -11.20
C LEU A 178 6.94 29.78 -9.97
N LEU A 179 5.82 29.23 -9.50
CA LEU A 179 5.08 29.72 -8.34
C LEU A 179 4.44 28.54 -7.58
N PRO A 180 4.38 28.57 -6.23
CA PRO A 180 3.67 27.55 -5.48
C PRO A 180 2.18 27.61 -5.81
N LYS A 181 1.62 26.48 -6.23
CA LYS A 181 0.20 26.35 -6.57
C LYS A 181 -0.38 25.13 -5.85
N SER A 182 -1.57 25.29 -5.28
CA SER A 182 -2.28 24.20 -4.62
C SER A 182 -3.78 24.24 -4.91
N HIS A 183 -4.41 23.06 -4.85
CA HIS A 183 -5.87 22.90 -4.96
C HIS A 183 -6.45 22.69 -3.58
N VAL A 184 -7.42 23.53 -3.22
CA VAL A 184 -7.99 23.56 -1.87
C VAL A 184 -9.39 22.94 -1.87
N PHE A 185 -9.58 21.88 -1.09
CA PHE A 185 -10.86 21.23 -0.89
C PHE A 185 -11.39 21.46 0.51
N LYS A 186 -12.72 21.61 0.61
CA LYS A 186 -13.39 21.84 1.90
C LYS A 186 -13.43 20.55 2.72
N GLY A 187 -12.78 20.56 3.88
CA GLY A 187 -12.67 19.39 4.77
C GLY A 187 -14.01 18.87 5.33
N THR A 188 -15.05 19.71 5.37
CA THR A 188 -16.37 19.31 5.89
C THR A 188 -17.15 18.37 4.96
N LYS A 189 -16.76 18.28 3.69
CA LYS A 189 -17.49 17.53 2.66
C LYS A 189 -16.68 16.32 2.22
N GLU A 190 -17.38 15.23 1.94
CA GLU A 190 -16.78 14.11 1.21
C GLU A 190 -16.55 14.52 -0.24
N ILE A 191 -15.33 14.26 -0.74
CA ILE A 191 -14.87 14.67 -2.06
C ILE A 191 -14.74 13.41 -2.91
N LYS A 192 -15.57 13.32 -3.96
CA LYS A 192 -15.60 12.13 -4.83
C LYS A 192 -14.51 12.18 -5.91
N LYS A 193 -14.08 11.01 -6.38
CA LYS A 193 -13.11 10.88 -7.49
C LYS A 193 -13.44 11.75 -8.71
N ASP A 194 -14.70 11.78 -9.12
CA ASP A 194 -15.16 12.60 -10.26
C ASP A 194 -14.95 14.11 -10.03
N GLN A 195 -15.15 14.59 -8.81
CA GLN A 195 -14.94 16.00 -8.48
C GLN A 195 -13.46 16.37 -8.52
N ILE A 196 -12.59 15.45 -8.11
CA ILE A 196 -11.13 15.61 -8.16
C ILE A 196 -10.66 15.66 -9.62
N LEU A 197 -11.16 14.75 -10.47
CA LEU A 197 -10.86 14.73 -11.92
C LEU A 197 -11.18 16.08 -12.59
N GLU A 198 -12.34 16.64 -12.27
CA GLU A 198 -12.81 17.91 -12.83
C GLU A 198 -12.06 19.11 -12.24
N GLN A 199 -12.01 19.25 -10.92
CA GLN A 199 -11.46 20.43 -10.25
C GLN A 199 -9.94 20.55 -10.41
N MET A 200 -9.23 19.42 -10.47
CA MET A 200 -7.78 19.41 -10.71
C MET A 200 -7.43 19.42 -12.20
N GLY A 201 -8.42 19.40 -13.10
CA GLY A 201 -8.22 19.53 -14.54
C GLY A 201 -7.53 18.32 -15.18
N PHE A 202 -7.80 17.10 -14.71
CA PHE A 202 -7.27 15.89 -15.36
C PHE A 202 -7.90 15.60 -16.72
N LEU A 203 -9.04 16.23 -17.02
CA LEU A 203 -9.85 16.02 -18.25
C LEU A 203 -9.91 17.24 -19.17
N THR A 204 -9.14 18.31 -18.91
CA THR A 204 -9.21 19.53 -19.72
C THR A 204 -8.91 19.24 -21.20
N GLY A 205 -9.92 19.40 -22.06
CA GLY A 205 -9.82 19.24 -23.51
C GLY A 205 -10.23 17.88 -24.09
N LYS A 206 -10.70 16.91 -23.29
CA LYS A 206 -11.17 15.60 -23.78
C LYS A 206 -12.57 15.26 -23.26
N THR A 207 -13.41 14.66 -24.10
CA THR A 207 -14.74 14.17 -23.72
C THR A 207 -14.60 13.02 -22.72
N LYS A 208 -15.34 13.08 -21.61
CA LYS A 208 -15.44 11.98 -20.64
C LYS A 208 -15.90 10.73 -21.40
N PRO A 209 -15.15 9.61 -21.44
CA PRO A 209 -15.64 8.39 -22.06
C PRO A 209 -17.00 7.99 -21.48
N THR A 210 -17.94 7.66 -22.35
CA THR A 210 -19.33 7.32 -22.02
C THR A 210 -19.45 6.01 -21.22
N THR A 211 -18.41 5.17 -21.26
CA THR A 211 -18.29 3.91 -20.53
C THR A 211 -16.82 3.66 -20.13
N GLY A 212 -16.58 3.22 -18.90
CA GLY A 212 -15.25 2.87 -18.38
C GLY A 212 -14.77 3.72 -17.20
N VAL A 213 -13.79 3.22 -16.45
CA VAL A 213 -13.15 3.92 -15.33
C VAL A 213 -11.95 4.69 -15.88
N ILE A 214 -11.93 6.02 -15.69
CA ILE A 214 -10.77 6.85 -16.03
C ILE A 214 -9.75 6.73 -14.91
N ALA A 215 -8.61 6.10 -15.18
CA ALA A 215 -7.52 5.92 -14.24
C ALA A 215 -6.17 5.71 -14.94
N GLY A 216 -5.21 6.58 -14.65
CA GLY A 216 -3.84 6.50 -15.15
C GLY A 216 -3.70 6.85 -16.63
N ALA A 217 -2.45 6.84 -17.08
CA ALA A 217 -2.09 7.24 -18.44
C ALA A 217 -2.71 6.35 -19.53
N ARG A 218 -2.96 5.06 -19.20
CA ARG A 218 -3.54 4.09 -20.13
C ARG A 218 -5.03 4.27 -20.35
N ASP A 219 -5.76 4.79 -19.35
CA ASP A 219 -7.22 4.95 -19.41
C ASP A 219 -7.67 6.41 -19.60
N GLY A 220 -6.82 7.23 -20.23
CA GLY A 220 -7.19 8.53 -20.78
C GLY A 220 -6.72 9.77 -20.01
N VAL A 221 -6.08 9.62 -18.85
CA VAL A 221 -5.42 10.74 -18.15
C VAL A 221 -4.11 11.08 -18.86
N SER A 222 -3.79 12.35 -19.08
CA SER A 222 -2.52 12.71 -19.72
C SER A 222 -1.35 12.53 -18.74
N ALA A 223 -0.20 12.06 -19.24
CA ALA A 223 1.00 11.92 -18.41
C ALA A 223 1.45 13.27 -17.83
N GLU A 224 1.30 14.35 -18.61
CA GLU A 224 1.56 15.72 -18.17
C GLU A 224 0.63 16.15 -17.04
N SER A 225 -0.63 15.70 -17.06
CA SER A 225 -1.60 16.00 -15.99
C SER A 225 -1.23 15.31 -14.68
N ILE A 226 -0.69 14.09 -14.76
CA ILE A 226 -0.19 13.34 -13.60
C ILE A 226 1.09 14.00 -13.06
N ALA A 227 2.00 14.37 -13.97
CA ALA A 227 3.28 15.00 -13.65
C ALA A 227 3.13 16.37 -12.93
N ARG A 228 1.95 17.00 -12.97
CA ARG A 228 1.68 18.18 -12.14
C ARG A 228 1.68 17.90 -10.65
N PHE A 229 1.28 16.69 -10.24
CA PHE A 229 1.07 16.33 -8.83
C PHE A 229 2.04 15.27 -8.34
N LEU A 230 2.51 14.39 -9.23
CA LEU A 230 3.44 13.32 -8.93
C LEU A 230 4.67 13.45 -9.84
N LEU A 231 5.80 13.83 -9.26
CA LEU A 231 7.06 14.03 -9.99
C LEU A 231 8.16 13.10 -9.47
N PRO A 232 9.15 12.73 -10.30
CA PRO A 232 10.36 12.09 -9.81
C PRO A 232 11.00 12.90 -8.68
N ALA A 233 11.45 12.23 -7.62
CA ALA A 233 12.08 12.86 -6.47
C ALA A 233 13.26 13.76 -6.89
N SER A 234 14.04 13.33 -7.89
CA SER A 234 15.15 14.10 -8.45
C SER A 234 14.74 15.40 -9.15
N GLU A 235 13.50 15.52 -9.60
CA GLU A 235 12.99 16.69 -10.33
C GLU A 235 12.29 17.69 -9.40
N CYS A 236 11.77 17.25 -8.26
CA CYS A 236 11.02 18.10 -7.33
C CYS A 236 11.73 18.37 -6.00
N GLU A 237 12.98 17.93 -5.81
CA GLU A 237 13.73 18.05 -4.56
C GLU A 237 13.70 19.47 -3.97
N PHE A 238 14.03 20.49 -4.77
CA PHE A 238 14.04 21.87 -4.30
C PHE A 238 12.65 22.34 -3.85
N ILE A 239 11.63 22.14 -4.68
CA ILE A 239 10.25 22.56 -4.38
C ILE A 239 9.72 21.84 -3.15
N LEU A 240 9.98 20.53 -3.03
CA LEU A 240 9.54 19.72 -1.91
C LEU A 240 10.20 20.16 -0.60
N ASN A 241 11.51 20.42 -0.61
CA ASN A 241 12.21 20.94 0.56
C ASN A 241 11.72 22.34 0.94
N SER A 242 11.48 23.23 -0.03
CA SER A 242 10.87 24.54 0.24
C SER A 242 9.48 24.40 0.87
N LEU A 243 8.62 23.51 0.36
CA LEU A 243 7.29 23.26 0.94
C LEU A 243 7.40 22.74 2.38
N ILE A 244 8.34 21.84 2.66
CA ILE A 244 8.59 21.30 4.00
C ILE A 244 9.07 22.42 4.93
N GLU A 245 10.06 23.21 4.53
CA GLU A 245 10.58 24.33 5.31
C GLU A 245 9.52 25.39 5.60
N GLU A 246 8.63 25.65 4.64
CA GLU A 246 7.54 26.62 4.74
C GLU A 246 6.29 26.08 5.46
N LEU A 247 6.26 24.80 5.89
CA LEU A 247 5.12 24.27 6.65
C LEU A 247 4.83 25.14 7.87
N GLN A 248 3.58 25.55 8.00
CA GLN A 248 3.10 26.35 9.12
C GLN A 248 1.86 25.71 9.74
N LYS A 249 1.57 26.11 10.98
CA LYS A 249 0.35 25.72 11.66
C LYS A 249 -0.87 26.17 10.85
N ASP A 250 -1.94 25.37 10.90
CA ASP A 250 -3.23 25.73 10.28
C ASP A 250 -3.63 27.15 10.72
N PRO A 251 -3.90 28.08 9.77
CA PRO A 251 -4.08 29.49 10.09
C PRO A 251 -5.43 29.79 10.77
N TRP A 252 -6.31 28.79 10.87
CA TRP A 252 -7.63 28.96 11.45
C TRP A 252 -7.56 29.02 12.98
N PRO A 253 -8.14 30.05 13.61
CA PRO A 253 -8.08 30.20 15.05
C PRO A 253 -8.85 29.08 15.75
N VAL A 254 -8.30 28.64 16.89
CA VAL A 254 -8.90 27.60 17.73
C VAL A 254 -9.21 28.21 19.09
N SER A 255 -10.49 28.18 19.48
CA SER A 255 -10.92 28.64 20.81
C SER A 255 -10.34 27.76 21.91
N ALA A 256 -10.10 28.32 23.10
CA ALA A 256 -9.45 27.62 24.21
C ALA A 256 -10.24 26.39 24.72
N ASP A 257 -11.56 26.36 24.50
CA ASP A 257 -12.48 25.27 24.85
C ASP A 257 -12.70 24.27 23.71
N GLN A 258 -12.01 24.42 22.58
CA GLN A 258 -12.21 23.62 21.38
C GLN A 258 -10.91 22.99 20.87
N ARG A 259 -11.07 21.85 20.21
CA ARG A 259 -10.04 21.21 19.39
C ARG A 259 -9.97 21.91 18.04
N ALA A 260 -8.80 21.83 17.41
CA ALA A 260 -8.60 22.28 16.04
C ALA A 260 -9.55 21.57 15.07
N SER A 261 -9.92 22.26 14.00
CA SER A 261 -10.74 21.70 12.92
C SER A 261 -9.88 20.80 12.05
N ARG A 262 -10.06 19.48 12.15
CA ARG A 262 -9.17 18.50 11.53
C ARG A 262 -9.94 17.55 10.63
N CYS A 263 -9.74 17.70 9.32
CA CYS A 263 -10.42 16.93 8.30
C CYS A 263 -9.62 15.72 7.78
N THR A 264 -9.01 14.94 8.68
CA THR A 264 -8.20 13.75 8.33
C THR A 264 -8.90 12.81 7.35
N GLY A 265 -10.18 12.49 7.58
CA GLY A 265 -10.91 11.59 6.68
C GLY A 265 -11.07 12.15 5.26
N ALA A 266 -11.31 13.45 5.12
CA ALA A 266 -11.33 14.10 3.81
C ALA A 266 -9.95 14.08 3.14
N ALA A 267 -8.88 14.35 3.89
CA ALA A 267 -7.51 14.33 3.38
C ALA A 267 -7.12 12.94 2.85
N LEU A 268 -7.42 11.88 3.61
CA LEU A 268 -7.16 10.50 3.20
C LEU A 268 -8.01 10.08 2.00
N SER A 269 -9.28 10.51 1.93
CA SER A 269 -10.15 10.26 0.77
C SER A 269 -9.62 10.93 -0.50
N VAL A 270 -9.13 12.17 -0.39
CA VAL A 270 -8.50 12.90 -1.50
C VAL A 270 -7.21 12.20 -1.93
N ALA A 271 -6.35 11.81 -0.99
CA ALA A 271 -5.10 11.10 -1.26
C ALA A 271 -5.33 9.76 -1.97
N ALA A 272 -6.25 8.93 -1.46
CA ALA A 272 -6.62 7.65 -2.07
C ALA A 272 -7.21 7.85 -3.47
N SER A 273 -8.05 8.86 -3.66
CA SER A 273 -8.63 9.17 -4.96
C SER A 273 -7.60 9.69 -5.95
N LEU A 274 -6.66 10.52 -5.50
CA LEU A 274 -5.58 11.07 -6.33
C LEU A 274 -4.69 9.94 -6.86
N LEU A 275 -4.20 9.04 -6.00
CA LEU A 275 -3.41 7.90 -6.46
C LEU A 275 -4.23 6.96 -7.34
N GLY A 276 -5.51 6.72 -7.01
CA GLY A 276 -6.42 5.94 -7.86
C GLY A 276 -6.78 6.59 -9.20
N ILE A 277 -6.50 7.89 -9.38
CA ILE A 277 -6.57 8.60 -10.66
C ILE A 277 -5.24 8.52 -11.39
N CYS A 278 -4.11 8.68 -10.69
CA CYS A 278 -2.81 8.83 -11.34
C CYS A 278 -2.12 7.48 -11.66
N VAL A 279 -2.16 6.54 -10.73
CA VAL A 279 -1.35 5.30 -10.75
C VAL A 279 -2.16 4.08 -10.28
N PRO A 280 -3.30 3.75 -10.92
CA PRO A 280 -4.08 2.57 -10.57
C PRO A 280 -3.27 1.27 -10.81
N GLY A 281 -3.33 0.32 -9.87
CA GLY A 281 -2.68 -0.98 -10.02
C GLY A 281 -1.15 -0.95 -10.01
N SER A 282 -0.55 0.20 -9.67
CA SER A 282 0.89 0.34 -9.40
C SER A 282 1.11 0.58 -7.92
N GLY A 283 2.29 0.18 -7.40
CA GLY A 283 2.62 0.35 -5.99
C GLY A 283 2.69 1.83 -5.60
N GLY A 284 1.74 2.27 -4.78
CA GLY A 284 1.69 3.62 -4.21
C GLY A 284 1.57 3.57 -2.69
N ARG A 285 2.28 4.44 -2.00
CA ARG A 285 2.36 4.51 -0.54
C ARG A 285 1.94 5.89 -0.06
N ILE A 286 0.82 5.96 0.64
CA ILE A 286 0.35 7.16 1.33
C ILE A 286 0.96 7.17 2.73
N MET A 287 1.72 8.20 3.05
CA MET A 287 2.35 8.39 4.36
C MET A 287 1.65 9.54 5.08
N ALA A 288 0.72 9.20 5.98
CA ALA A 288 -0.09 10.19 6.69
C ALA A 288 0.49 10.49 8.07
N PHE A 289 0.79 11.76 8.33
CA PHE A 289 1.34 12.27 9.60
C PHE A 289 0.26 13.07 10.31
N ILE A 290 -0.14 12.62 11.50
CA ILE A 290 -1.34 13.11 12.18
C ILE A 290 -1.05 13.44 13.64
N GLY A 291 -1.29 14.69 14.04
CA GLY A 291 -1.10 15.16 15.40
C GLY A 291 -2.27 15.04 16.38
N GLY A 292 -3.17 14.05 16.26
CA GLY A 292 -4.48 14.05 16.95
C GLY A 292 -5.72 13.63 16.14
N PRO A 293 -6.91 13.60 16.77
CA PRO A 293 -8.11 12.97 16.18
C PRO A 293 -8.75 13.83 15.09
N SER A 294 -9.41 13.19 14.12
CA SER A 294 -10.28 13.88 13.17
C SER A 294 -11.50 14.45 13.89
N THR A 295 -11.72 15.76 13.75
CA THR A 295 -12.81 16.49 14.44
C THR A 295 -13.88 17.01 13.48
N GLU A 296 -13.60 17.02 12.18
CA GLU A 296 -14.48 17.60 11.17
C GLU A 296 -14.51 16.76 9.90
N GLY A 297 -15.65 16.79 9.20
CA GLY A 297 -15.81 16.11 7.92
C GLY A 297 -16.16 14.63 8.04
N PRO A 298 -16.12 13.90 6.90
CA PRO A 298 -16.34 12.47 6.88
C PRO A 298 -15.21 11.77 7.67
N GLY A 299 -15.55 10.69 8.38
CA GLY A 299 -14.60 10.00 9.26
C GLY A 299 -14.25 10.75 10.55
N SER A 300 -15.02 11.77 10.94
CA SER A 300 -14.84 12.45 12.23
C SER A 300 -14.98 11.46 13.40
N ILE A 301 -14.02 11.54 14.33
CA ILE A 301 -13.85 10.63 15.46
C ILE A 301 -14.43 11.23 16.74
N ILE A 302 -14.36 12.56 16.88
CA ILE A 302 -14.80 13.31 18.04
C ILE A 302 -15.29 14.69 17.62
N SER A 303 -16.15 15.30 18.40
CA SER A 303 -16.56 16.70 18.24
C SER A 303 -15.44 17.68 18.67
N LYS A 304 -15.61 18.95 18.29
CA LYS A 304 -14.65 20.02 18.62
C LYS A 304 -14.58 20.35 20.12
N PRO A 305 -15.67 20.45 20.89
CA PRO A 305 -15.58 20.89 22.30
C PRO A 305 -14.71 19.95 23.15
N LEU A 306 -13.76 20.51 23.91
CA LEU A 306 -12.88 19.76 24.80
C LEU A 306 -13.66 19.06 25.93
N SER A 307 -14.84 19.58 26.27
CA SER A 307 -15.78 18.95 27.20
C SER A 307 -16.18 17.54 26.78
N ASP A 308 -16.16 17.25 25.48
CA ASP A 308 -16.52 15.94 24.95
C ASP A 308 -15.27 15.06 24.97
N PRO A 309 -15.20 14.04 25.84
CA PRO A 309 -14.01 13.20 25.94
C PRO A 309 -13.88 12.30 24.71
N ILE A 310 -12.65 12.00 24.32
CA ILE A 310 -12.39 10.95 23.32
C ILE A 310 -12.88 9.62 23.91
N ARG A 311 -13.67 8.88 23.14
CA ARG A 311 -14.28 7.60 23.54
C ARG A 311 -13.26 6.63 24.16
N SER A 312 -13.69 5.95 25.21
CA SER A 312 -12.97 4.85 25.86
C SER A 312 -13.55 3.49 25.46
N HIS A 313 -12.89 2.39 25.84
CA HIS A 313 -13.45 1.04 25.69
C HIS A 313 -14.81 0.89 26.38
N LYS A 314 -14.98 1.50 27.57
CA LYS A 314 -16.24 1.50 28.30
C LYS A 314 -17.36 2.18 27.53
N ASP A 315 -17.05 3.22 26.76
CA ASP A 315 -18.04 3.91 25.94
C ASP A 315 -18.47 3.07 24.74
N LEU A 316 -17.54 2.31 24.16
CA LEU A 316 -17.84 1.36 23.09
C LEU A 316 -18.74 0.22 23.61
N ASP A 317 -18.39 -0.37 24.75
CA ASP A 317 -19.16 -1.46 25.36
C ASP A 317 -20.60 -1.05 25.69
N LYS A 318 -20.78 0.22 26.09
CA LYS A 318 -22.09 0.79 26.41
C LYS A 318 -22.83 1.37 25.20
N GLY A 319 -22.21 1.43 24.03
CA GLY A 319 -22.76 2.08 22.85
C GLY A 319 -22.90 3.61 22.98
N SER A 320 -22.16 4.25 23.88
CA SER A 320 -22.16 5.71 24.10
C SER A 320 -21.18 6.48 23.22
N ALA A 321 -20.72 5.89 22.11
CA ALA A 321 -19.80 6.51 21.15
C ALA A 321 -20.52 6.77 19.79
N PRO A 322 -21.23 7.92 19.64
CA PRO A 322 -22.14 8.14 18.51
C PRO A 322 -21.45 8.23 17.14
N LEU A 323 -20.17 8.64 17.11
CA LEU A 323 -19.41 8.78 15.87
C LEU A 323 -18.70 7.50 15.42
N TYR A 324 -18.58 6.49 16.31
CA TYR A 324 -17.74 5.33 16.08
C TYR A 324 -18.13 4.53 14.83
N ASN A 325 -19.38 4.07 14.74
CA ASN A 325 -19.83 3.22 13.64
C ASN A 325 -19.77 3.93 12.28
N LYS A 326 -20.06 5.25 12.25
CA LYS A 326 -19.97 6.05 11.03
C LYS A 326 -18.51 6.21 10.58
N ALA A 327 -17.60 6.45 11.52
CA ALA A 327 -16.18 6.56 11.22
C ALA A 327 -15.57 5.23 10.76
N VAL A 328 -15.87 4.12 11.45
CA VAL A 328 -15.41 2.77 11.06
C VAL A 328 -15.82 2.47 9.62
N LYS A 329 -17.11 2.61 9.30
CA LYS A 329 -17.62 2.38 7.94
C LYS A 329 -16.88 3.23 6.89
N PHE A 330 -16.67 4.51 7.17
CA PHE A 330 -15.98 5.41 6.25
C PHE A 330 -14.52 4.99 6.00
N TYR A 331 -13.76 4.65 7.04
CA TYR A 331 -12.36 4.22 6.87
C TYR A 331 -12.25 2.81 6.29
N GLU A 332 -13.24 1.92 6.51
CA GLU A 332 -13.34 0.62 5.83
C GLU A 332 -13.57 0.78 4.32
N GLU A 333 -14.37 1.76 3.91
CA GLU A 333 -14.59 2.10 2.49
C GLU A 333 -13.28 2.59 1.84
N ILE A 334 -12.53 3.48 2.52
CA ILE A 334 -11.19 3.90 2.07
C ILE A 334 -10.23 2.70 2.02
N GLY A 335 -10.21 1.85 3.05
CA GLY A 335 -9.35 0.66 3.09
C GLY A 335 -9.63 -0.29 1.93
N SER A 336 -10.91 -0.54 1.65
CA SER A 336 -11.35 -1.38 0.52
C SER A 336 -10.95 -0.76 -0.83
N GLN A 337 -11.05 0.56 -0.96
CA GLN A 337 -10.59 1.30 -2.15
C GLN A 337 -9.07 1.12 -2.35
N LEU A 338 -8.25 1.31 -1.32
CA LEU A 338 -6.80 1.19 -1.40
C LEU A 338 -6.36 -0.24 -1.76
N VAL A 339 -6.99 -1.25 -1.15
CA VAL A 339 -6.73 -2.67 -1.48
C VAL A 339 -7.05 -2.95 -2.94
N HIS A 340 -8.19 -2.46 -3.45
CA HIS A 340 -8.56 -2.63 -4.86
C HIS A 340 -7.59 -1.92 -5.81
N GLN A 341 -7.02 -0.79 -5.39
CA GLN A 341 -6.08 0.00 -6.18
C GLN A 341 -4.63 -0.50 -6.10
N GLY A 342 -4.30 -1.36 -5.14
CA GLY A 342 -2.93 -1.83 -4.88
C GLY A 342 -2.07 -0.81 -4.14
N HIS A 343 -2.69 0.05 -3.32
CA HIS A 343 -2.02 1.12 -2.58
C HIS A 343 -1.93 0.81 -1.09
N VAL A 344 -0.91 1.35 -0.44
CA VAL A 344 -0.62 1.20 0.99
C VAL A 344 -0.87 2.54 1.69
N LEU A 345 -1.40 2.49 2.91
CA LEU A 345 -1.53 3.65 3.80
C LEU A 345 -0.76 3.38 5.10
N ASP A 346 0.19 4.25 5.40
CA ASP A 346 0.84 4.35 6.70
C ASP A 346 0.24 5.49 7.49
N LEU A 347 0.05 5.25 8.79
CA LEU A 347 -0.52 6.22 9.72
C LEU A 347 0.47 6.49 10.86
N PHE A 348 1.18 7.61 10.79
CA PHE A 348 2.08 8.10 11.83
C PHE A 348 1.31 9.06 12.73
N ALA A 349 0.77 8.53 13.83
CA ALA A 349 -0.03 9.30 14.78
C ALA A 349 0.77 9.63 16.05
N CYS A 350 1.09 10.91 16.25
CA CYS A 350 1.80 11.41 17.42
C CYS A 350 0.99 12.53 18.06
N ALA A 351 0.35 12.26 19.21
CA ALA A 351 -0.44 13.25 19.91
C ALA A 351 -0.43 12.99 21.41
N LEU A 352 -0.44 14.05 22.22
CA LEU A 352 -0.72 13.93 23.64
C LEU A 352 -2.23 13.69 23.82
N LEU A 353 -2.58 12.59 24.50
CA LEU A 353 -3.95 12.32 24.99
C LEU A 353 -4.32 13.24 26.18
N LEU A 354 -3.92 14.51 26.14
CA LEU A 354 -4.14 15.45 27.22
C LEU A 354 -5.58 15.96 27.16
N ARG A 355 -6.36 15.39 28.08
CA ARG A 355 -7.67 15.77 28.64
C ARG A 355 -8.40 16.94 27.99
#